data_AF-R6FQJ1-F1
#
_entry.id   AF-R6FQJ1-F1
#
_cell.length_a   1.000
_cell.length_b   1.000
_cell.length_c   1.000
_cell.angle_alpha   90.00
_cell.angle_beta   90.00
_cell.angle_gamma   90.00
#
_symmetry.space_group_name_H-M   'P 1'
#
loop_
_entity.id
_entity.type
_entity.pdbx_description
1 polymer ?
#
loop_
_entity_poly.entity_id
_entity_poly.type
_entity_poly.pdbx_seq_one_letter_code
_entity_poly.pdbx_strand_id
1 'polypeptide(L)'
;MKPVIDTDKCINCNLCARNCKASCIDIKNHQIDYSRCVACMDCLDKCKHQALSYRHPVKAGSAKAEPKTEKDSSRRAFLTSSALAASAAVLKAQEMKVDGGLATIEDKKIPNRKTPILPPGAQGARHFAQHCTACQLCVSVCPNEVLRPSTDLMTLMQPFSSYERGYCRPECTKCSDVCPTGAIKPITVADKSAIQIGHAVWIKRNCVVKTDGVECGNCARHCPTGAITMVPSDANNPDSRKFPAIDTERCIGCGACENLCPARPFTAIYVEGHERHRII
;
A
#
# COMPACT_ATOMS: atom_id res chain seq x y z
N MET A 1 -1.37 -6.73 29.62
CA MET A 1 -0.79 -6.18 30.87
C MET A 1 -0.90 -4.67 30.82
N LYS A 2 -1.06 -3.99 31.96
CA LYS A 2 -1.21 -2.53 32.02
C LYS A 2 -0.26 -1.95 33.07
N PRO A 3 0.39 -0.79 32.81
CA PRO A 3 1.16 -0.08 33.83
C PRO A 3 0.22 0.41 34.94
N VAL A 4 0.66 0.33 36.18
CA VAL A 4 -0.05 0.81 37.38
C VAL A 4 0.92 1.64 38.20
N ILE A 5 0.44 2.80 38.67
CA ILE A 5 1.20 3.68 39.56
C ILE A 5 0.88 3.28 41.01
N ASP A 6 1.91 2.99 41.78
CA ASP A 6 1.86 2.81 43.23
C ASP A 6 1.92 4.19 43.90
N THR A 7 0.79 4.64 44.44
CA THR A 7 0.63 5.97 45.03
C THR A 7 1.49 6.17 46.27
N ASP A 8 1.82 5.09 46.98
CA ASP A 8 2.60 5.16 48.22
C ASP A 8 4.09 5.38 47.94
N LYS A 9 4.54 4.96 46.76
CA LYS A 9 5.94 5.12 46.30
C LYS A 9 6.14 6.30 45.36
N CYS A 10 5.06 6.85 44.80
CA CYS A 10 5.14 7.93 43.84
C CYS A 10 5.41 9.27 44.53
N ILE A 11 6.54 9.91 44.23
CA ILE A 11 6.89 11.24 44.75
C ILE A 11 6.53 12.40 43.79
N ASN A 12 5.70 12.15 42.77
CA ASN A 12 5.28 13.16 41.78
C ASN A 12 6.43 13.86 41.01
N CYS A 13 7.56 13.19 40.78
CA CYS A 13 8.71 13.74 40.06
C CYS A 13 8.48 13.98 38.55
N ASN A 14 7.33 13.56 38.02
CA ASN A 14 6.87 13.77 36.63
C ASN A 14 7.75 13.13 35.53
N LEU A 15 8.75 12.30 35.90
CA LEU A 15 9.71 11.75 34.96
C LEU A 15 9.09 10.73 34.00
N CYS A 16 8.17 9.90 34.48
CA CYS A 16 7.46 8.91 33.65
C CYS A 16 6.53 9.57 32.61
N ALA A 17 5.85 10.64 32.97
CA ALA A 17 4.94 11.34 32.05
C ALA A 17 5.71 12.07 30.94
N ARG A 18 6.85 12.71 31.27
CA ARG A 18 7.74 13.34 30.26
C ARG A 18 8.33 12.35 29.25
N ASN A 19 8.50 11.10 29.65
CA ASN A 19 9.05 10.04 28.80
C ASN A 19 7.95 9.15 28.18
N CYS A 20 6.67 9.50 28.35
CA CYS A 20 5.58 8.77 27.74
C CYS A 20 5.38 9.20 26.29
N LYS A 21 5.75 8.33 25.34
CA LYS A 21 5.57 8.58 23.89
C LYS A 21 4.11 8.85 23.49
N ALA A 22 3.15 8.32 24.26
CA ALA A 22 1.72 8.48 24.03
C ALA A 22 1.07 9.62 24.84
N SER A 23 1.85 10.34 25.67
CA SER A 23 1.36 11.39 26.57
C SER A 23 0.11 10.98 27.36
N CYS A 24 0.11 9.72 27.84
CA CYS A 24 -1.06 9.08 28.44
C CYS A 24 -0.98 8.94 29.97
N ILE A 25 0.01 9.56 30.62
CA ILE A 25 0.21 9.49 32.08
C ILE A 25 -0.08 10.86 32.67
N ASP A 26 -1.08 10.93 33.55
CA ASP A 26 -1.33 12.07 34.43
C ASP A 26 -0.76 11.76 35.82
N ILE A 27 0.42 12.32 36.10
CA ILE A 27 1.10 12.08 37.36
C ILE A 27 0.39 12.74 38.54
N LYS A 28 -0.26 13.90 38.34
CA LYS A 28 -0.91 14.65 39.43
C LYS A 28 -2.06 13.85 40.04
N ASN A 29 -2.81 13.18 39.17
CA ASN A 29 -3.95 12.35 39.55
C ASN A 29 -3.59 10.86 39.68
N HIS A 30 -2.32 10.47 39.48
CA HIS A 30 -1.86 9.08 39.41
C HIS A 30 -2.68 8.20 38.44
N GLN A 31 -3.08 8.78 37.30
CA GLN A 31 -3.93 8.12 36.30
C GLN A 31 -3.15 7.83 35.02
N ILE A 32 -3.46 6.69 34.40
CA ILE A 32 -2.96 6.32 33.08
C ILE A 32 -4.15 6.11 32.16
N ASP A 33 -4.19 6.85 31.07
CA ASP A 33 -5.17 6.67 30.00
C ASP A 33 -4.79 5.44 29.16
N TYR A 34 -5.45 4.33 29.47
CA TYR A 34 -5.22 3.06 28.78
C TYR A 34 -5.74 3.01 27.35
N SER A 35 -6.56 3.98 26.92
CA SER A 35 -7.00 4.05 25.51
C SER A 35 -5.87 4.49 24.58
N ARG A 36 -4.91 5.26 25.12
CA ARG A 36 -3.74 5.78 24.38
C ARG A 36 -2.44 5.01 24.69
N CYS A 37 -2.37 4.28 25.79
CA CYS A 37 -1.18 3.56 26.19
C CYS A 37 -0.85 2.40 25.23
N VAL A 38 0.31 2.45 24.57
CA VAL A 38 0.81 1.40 23.65
C VAL A 38 1.62 0.30 24.35
N ALA A 39 1.64 0.29 25.69
CA ALA A 39 2.37 -0.69 26.51
C ALA A 39 3.88 -0.84 26.19
N CYS A 40 4.55 0.26 25.82
CA CYS A 40 5.98 0.27 25.47
C CYS A 40 6.96 0.09 26.65
N MET A 41 6.46 0.08 27.89
CA MET A 41 7.24 -0.10 29.12
C MET A 41 8.27 1.00 29.47
N ASP A 42 8.53 1.98 28.61
CA ASP A 42 9.48 3.08 28.85
C ASP A 42 9.33 3.78 30.22
N CYS A 43 8.10 3.91 30.72
CA CYS A 43 7.82 4.54 32.00
C CYS A 43 8.44 3.80 33.22
N LEU A 44 8.61 2.48 33.14
CA LEU A 44 9.25 1.66 34.18
C LEU A 44 10.73 1.98 34.30
N ASP A 45 11.43 1.98 33.16
CA ASP A 45 12.88 2.23 33.08
C ASP A 45 13.26 3.61 33.61
N LYS A 46 12.32 4.57 33.53
CA LYS A 46 12.53 5.93 34.02
C LYS A 46 12.15 6.11 35.48
N CYS A 47 11.40 5.19 36.08
CA CYS A 47 10.96 5.33 37.46
C CYS A 47 12.03 4.91 38.45
N LYS A 48 12.83 5.88 38.94
CA LYS A 48 13.86 5.64 39.96
C LYS A 48 13.31 5.26 41.34
N HIS A 49 12.01 5.43 41.56
CA HIS A 49 11.34 5.16 42.85
C HIS A 49 10.56 3.84 42.85
N GLN A 50 10.64 3.04 41.78
CA GLN A 50 9.91 1.78 41.64
C GLN A 50 8.40 1.92 41.89
N ALA A 51 7.84 3.10 41.59
CA ALA A 51 6.43 3.42 41.74
C ALA A 51 5.59 2.96 40.55
N LEU A 52 6.18 2.35 39.53
CA LEU A 52 5.50 1.81 38.35
C LEU A 52 5.68 0.30 38.29
N SER A 53 4.60 -0.43 38.01
CA SER A 53 4.61 -1.88 37.79
C SER A 53 3.63 -2.26 36.69
N TYR A 54 3.89 -3.36 35.97
CA TYR A 54 2.90 -3.92 35.03
C TYR A 54 2.14 -5.04 35.71
N ARG A 55 0.81 -4.92 35.75
CA ARG A 55 -0.06 -5.97 36.28
C ARG A 55 -0.95 -6.51 35.17
N HIS A 56 -1.29 -7.79 35.27
CA HIS A 56 -2.40 -8.34 34.49
C HIS A 56 -3.70 -7.71 35.00
N PRO A 57 -4.62 -7.32 34.09
CA PRO A 57 -5.91 -6.83 34.51
C PRO A 57 -6.62 -7.94 35.30
N VAL A 58 -6.81 -7.74 36.59
CA VAL A 58 -7.75 -8.54 37.38
C VAL A 58 -9.14 -8.05 37.00
N LYS A 59 -10.06 -8.97 36.64
CA LYS A 59 -11.46 -8.65 36.36
C LYS A 59 -12.11 -8.11 37.63
N ALA A 60 -12.06 -6.79 37.83
CA ALA A 60 -12.90 -6.09 38.80
C ALA A 60 -14.18 -5.63 38.08
N GLY A 61 -15.33 -6.04 38.61
CA GLY A 61 -16.65 -5.83 38.05
C GLY A 61 -16.97 -4.35 37.83
N SER A 62 -17.57 -4.08 36.68
CA SER A 62 -17.96 -2.75 36.22
C SER A 62 -19.14 -2.21 37.02
N ALA A 63 -18.87 -1.43 38.08
CA ALA A 63 -19.86 -0.49 38.61
C ALA A 63 -19.93 0.71 37.65
N LYS A 64 -20.96 0.75 36.79
CA LYS A 64 -21.28 1.94 35.98
C LYS A 64 -21.97 2.98 36.87
N ALA A 65 -21.31 4.11 37.08
CA ALA A 65 -21.98 5.34 37.49
C ALA A 65 -22.56 6.02 36.24
N GLU A 66 -23.88 6.21 36.20
CA GLU A 66 -24.55 7.01 35.18
C GLU A 66 -24.48 8.51 35.53
N PRO A 67 -24.13 9.41 34.59
CA PRO A 67 -24.42 10.83 34.75
C PRO A 67 -25.86 11.09 34.33
N LYS A 68 -26.67 11.63 35.25
CA LYS A 68 -27.99 12.19 34.95
C LYS A 68 -27.84 13.32 33.94
N THR A 69 -28.24 13.09 32.69
CA THR A 69 -28.43 14.15 31.70
C THR A 69 -29.92 14.29 31.42
N GLU A 70 -30.44 15.43 31.85
CA GLU A 70 -31.77 15.92 31.55
C GLU A 70 -31.93 16.02 30.03
N LYS A 71 -32.72 15.11 29.43
CA LYS A 71 -32.95 15.08 27.99
C LYS A 71 -33.97 16.14 27.63
N ASP A 72 -33.50 17.32 27.24
CA ASP A 72 -34.31 18.29 26.49
C ASP A 72 -34.69 17.68 25.13
N SER A 73 -35.93 17.18 25.05
CA SER A 73 -36.49 16.51 23.88
C SER A 73 -36.61 17.45 22.68
N SER A 74 -36.69 18.76 22.90
CA SER A 74 -36.88 19.76 21.85
C SER A 74 -35.60 19.99 21.05
N ARG A 75 -34.46 20.12 21.74
CA ARG A 75 -33.14 20.21 21.09
C ARG A 75 -32.80 18.94 20.32
N ARG A 76 -33.15 17.77 20.86
CA ARG A 76 -32.93 16.49 20.20
C ARG A 76 -33.78 16.36 18.93
N ALA A 77 -35.06 16.74 18.99
CA ALA A 77 -35.96 16.74 17.84
C ALA A 77 -35.47 17.67 16.72
N PHE A 78 -35.04 18.89 17.07
CA PHE A 78 -34.49 19.85 16.11
C PHE A 78 -33.20 19.36 15.44
N LEU A 79 -32.26 18.79 16.22
CA LEU A 79 -31.03 18.23 15.67
C LEU A 79 -31.29 17.01 14.77
N THR A 80 -32.27 16.16 15.12
CA THR A 80 -32.64 15.02 14.27
C THR A 80 -33.34 15.45 12.98
N SER A 81 -34.23 16.44 13.02
CA SER A 81 -34.96 16.90 11.84
C SER A 81 -34.05 17.68 10.88
N SER A 82 -33.15 18.51 11.41
CA SER A 82 -32.14 19.21 10.60
C SER A 82 -31.12 18.25 9.99
N ALA A 83 -30.68 17.21 10.73
CA ALA A 83 -29.82 16.17 10.16
C ALA A 83 -30.50 15.41 9.01
N LEU A 84 -31.78 15.03 9.18
CA LEU A 84 -32.56 14.35 8.14
C LEU A 84 -32.73 15.22 6.88
N ALA A 85 -33.04 16.51 7.06
CA ALA A 85 -33.16 17.46 5.95
C ALA A 85 -31.83 17.67 5.21
N ALA A 86 -30.72 17.78 5.95
CA ALA A 86 -29.37 17.89 5.38
C ALA A 86 -28.99 16.63 4.58
N SER A 87 -29.27 15.43 5.10
CA SER A 87 -29.02 14.19 4.37
C SER A 87 -29.86 14.07 3.09
N ALA A 88 -31.13 14.48 3.11
CA ALA A 88 -31.97 14.48 1.91
C ALA A 88 -31.46 15.46 0.83
N ALA A 89 -30.97 16.63 1.25
CA ALA A 89 -30.36 17.61 0.34
C ALA A 89 -29.06 17.11 -0.28
N VAL A 90 -28.22 16.38 0.48
CA VAL A 90 -26.99 15.75 -0.04
C VAL A 90 -27.31 14.66 -1.06
N LEU A 91 -28.30 13.81 -0.79
CA LEU A 91 -28.72 12.76 -1.71
C LEU A 91 -29.26 13.34 -3.03
N LYS A 92 -30.08 14.40 -2.98
CA LYS A 92 -30.54 15.09 -4.19
C LYS A 92 -29.43 15.85 -4.92
N ALA A 93 -28.44 16.39 -4.20
CA ALA A 93 -27.31 17.07 -4.81
C ALA A 93 -26.39 16.11 -5.59
N GLN A 94 -26.34 14.82 -5.21
CA GLN A 94 -25.63 13.80 -5.98
C GLN A 94 -26.31 13.47 -7.32
N GLU A 95 -27.63 13.66 -7.45
CA GLU A 95 -28.36 13.38 -8.69
C GLU A 95 -28.19 14.49 -9.76
N MET A 96 -27.92 15.74 -9.36
CA MET A 96 -27.98 16.91 -10.27
C MET A 96 -26.65 17.35 -10.89
N LYS A 97 -25.56 16.57 -10.79
CA LYS A 97 -24.25 16.95 -11.36
C LYS A 97 -23.48 15.83 -12.07
N VAL A 98 -24.16 14.98 -12.85
CA VAL A 98 -23.45 14.00 -13.68
C VAL A 98 -24.13 13.80 -15.03
N ASP A 99 -23.82 14.68 -15.99
CA ASP A 99 -24.12 14.48 -17.42
C ASP A 99 -23.31 13.31 -18.03
N GLY A 100 -22.43 12.68 -17.25
CA GLY A 100 -21.88 11.36 -17.47
C GLY A 100 -21.99 10.56 -16.17
N GLY A 101 -22.92 9.61 -16.12
CA GLY A 101 -23.19 8.82 -14.92
C GLY A 101 -21.90 8.22 -14.31
N LEU A 102 -21.91 7.98 -12.99
CA LEU A 102 -20.85 7.21 -12.33
C LEU A 102 -20.84 5.80 -12.95
N ALA A 103 -20.05 5.60 -14.00
CA ALA A 103 -19.70 4.26 -14.43
C ALA A 103 -19.06 3.57 -13.22
N THR A 104 -19.65 2.46 -12.77
CA THR A 104 -19.04 1.61 -11.76
C THR A 104 -17.67 1.18 -12.31
N ILE A 105 -16.60 1.80 -11.81
CA ILE A 105 -15.24 1.47 -12.21
C ILE A 105 -14.96 0.09 -11.62
N GLU A 106 -14.98 -0.93 -12.47
CA GLU A 106 -14.56 -2.27 -12.06
C GLU A 106 -13.10 -2.24 -11.59
N ASP A 107 -12.84 -2.86 -10.45
CA ASP A 107 -11.48 -2.99 -9.92
C ASP A 107 -10.62 -3.86 -10.82
N LYS A 108 -9.35 -3.47 -10.97
CA LYS A 108 -8.35 -4.25 -11.71
C LYS A 108 -8.02 -5.51 -10.90
N LYS A 109 -8.18 -6.69 -11.51
CA LYS A 109 -7.75 -7.97 -10.95
C LYS A 109 -6.26 -8.20 -11.21
N ILE A 110 -5.57 -8.72 -10.20
CA ILE A 110 -4.16 -9.11 -10.28
C ILE A 110 -4.03 -10.29 -11.27
N PRO A 111 -3.18 -10.19 -12.31
CA PRO A 111 -2.97 -11.32 -13.22
C PRO A 111 -2.22 -12.45 -12.50
N ASN A 112 -2.60 -13.69 -12.82
CA ASN A 112 -1.87 -14.88 -12.34
C ASN A 112 -0.54 -14.98 -13.08
N ARG A 113 0.56 -14.81 -12.35
CA ARG A 113 1.94 -14.85 -12.89
C ARG A 113 2.58 -16.19 -12.58
N LYS A 114 3.39 -16.71 -13.50
CA LYS A 114 4.18 -17.91 -13.23
C LYS A 114 5.33 -17.61 -12.28
N THR A 115 5.94 -16.44 -12.47
CA THR A 115 7.08 -15.96 -11.70
C THR A 115 6.74 -14.61 -11.07
N PRO A 116 6.88 -14.46 -9.74
CA PRO A 116 6.70 -13.18 -9.09
C PRO A 116 7.76 -12.19 -9.57
N ILE A 117 7.38 -10.93 -9.73
CA ILE A 117 8.31 -9.88 -10.16
C ILE A 117 9.03 -9.37 -8.93
N LEU A 118 10.36 -9.40 -8.94
CA LEU A 118 11.17 -9.00 -7.80
C LEU A 118 11.85 -7.64 -8.05
N PRO A 119 12.11 -6.86 -6.99
CA PRO A 119 12.73 -5.54 -7.15
C PRO A 119 14.08 -5.61 -7.89
N PRO A 120 14.41 -4.62 -8.74
CA PRO A 120 15.73 -4.51 -9.35
C PRO A 120 16.84 -4.59 -8.29
N GLY A 121 17.94 -5.28 -8.60
CA GLY A 121 18.99 -5.62 -7.63
C GLY A 121 18.76 -6.95 -6.88
N ALA A 122 17.58 -7.57 -6.98
CA ALA A 122 17.30 -8.88 -6.36
C ALA A 122 17.99 -10.08 -7.04
N GLN A 123 18.54 -9.87 -8.25
CA GLN A 123 19.21 -10.87 -9.11
C GLN A 123 18.34 -12.06 -9.58
N GLY A 124 17.24 -12.37 -8.89
CA GLY A 124 16.29 -13.41 -9.28
C GLY A 124 15.64 -14.08 -8.07
N ALA A 125 14.71 -15.00 -8.34
CA ALA A 125 13.89 -15.65 -7.31
C ALA A 125 14.72 -16.41 -6.27
N ARG A 126 15.72 -17.17 -6.72
CA ARG A 126 16.56 -17.97 -5.83
C ARG A 126 17.42 -17.11 -4.89
N HIS A 127 18.13 -16.12 -5.43
CA HIS A 127 18.97 -15.23 -4.63
C HIS A 127 18.13 -14.47 -3.61
N PHE A 128 17.01 -13.89 -4.05
CA PHE A 128 16.12 -13.13 -3.18
C PHE A 128 15.54 -13.99 -2.06
N ALA A 129 15.02 -15.19 -2.38
CA ALA A 129 14.41 -16.07 -1.40
C ALA A 129 15.41 -16.54 -0.32
N GLN A 130 16.69 -16.68 -0.66
CA GLN A 130 17.74 -17.11 0.27
C GLN A 130 18.21 -16.00 1.22
N HIS A 131 18.13 -14.73 0.81
CA HIS A 131 18.72 -13.61 1.55
C HIS A 131 17.68 -12.68 2.17
N CYS A 132 16.44 -12.70 1.69
CA CYS A 132 15.39 -11.81 2.19
C CYS A 132 14.86 -12.29 3.54
N THR A 133 15.01 -11.46 4.57
CA THR A 133 14.48 -11.70 5.92
C THR A 133 13.07 -11.15 6.12
N ALA A 134 12.41 -10.69 5.05
CA ALA A 134 11.09 -10.07 5.10
C ALA A 134 10.96 -8.89 6.09
N CYS A 135 12.03 -8.10 6.28
CA CYS A 135 12.08 -6.95 7.19
C CYS A 135 11.21 -5.74 6.79
N GLN A 136 10.60 -5.77 5.60
CA GLN A 136 9.72 -4.72 5.04
C GLN A 136 10.35 -3.33 4.82
N LEU A 137 11.66 -3.16 4.99
CA LEU A 137 12.32 -1.87 4.76
C LEU A 137 12.16 -1.37 3.32
N CYS A 138 12.32 -2.24 2.32
CA CYS A 138 12.15 -1.84 0.92
C CYS A 138 10.68 -1.52 0.58
N VAL A 139 9.72 -2.16 1.25
CA VAL A 139 8.28 -1.89 1.11
C VAL A 139 7.96 -0.50 1.68
N SER A 140 8.44 -0.18 2.88
CA SER A 140 8.14 1.09 3.54
C SER A 140 8.73 2.31 2.83
N VAL A 141 9.88 2.17 2.15
CA VAL A 141 10.50 3.28 1.42
C VAL A 141 10.08 3.38 -0.05
N CYS A 142 9.23 2.47 -0.55
CA CYS A 142 8.78 2.46 -1.93
C CYS A 142 7.78 3.61 -2.18
N PRO A 143 8.17 4.69 -2.89
CA PRO A 143 7.31 5.88 -3.01
C PRO A 143 6.10 5.65 -3.92
N ASN A 144 6.10 4.59 -4.72
CA ASN A 144 5.03 4.25 -5.66
C ASN A 144 4.19 3.05 -5.18
N GLU A 145 4.43 2.55 -3.96
CA GLU A 145 3.65 1.45 -3.36
C GLU A 145 3.56 0.19 -4.24
N VAL A 146 4.63 -0.06 -5.01
CA VAL A 146 4.74 -1.20 -5.94
C VAL A 146 5.14 -2.46 -5.20
N LEU A 147 6.03 -2.34 -4.22
CA LEU A 147 6.47 -3.47 -3.42
C LEU A 147 5.42 -3.81 -2.37
N ARG A 148 5.02 -5.07 -2.31
CA ARG A 148 4.02 -5.57 -1.36
C ARG A 148 4.49 -6.87 -0.73
N PRO A 149 4.13 -7.14 0.53
CA PRO A 149 4.41 -8.42 1.16
C PRO A 149 3.57 -9.52 0.48
N SER A 150 4.22 -10.63 0.12
CA SER A 150 3.53 -11.83 -0.36
C SER A 150 2.71 -12.48 0.76
N THR A 151 1.56 -13.04 0.38
CA THR A 151 0.72 -13.88 1.24
C THR A 151 0.90 -15.37 0.97
N ASP A 152 1.73 -15.74 -0.01
CA ASP A 152 1.97 -17.13 -0.36
C ASP A 152 2.81 -17.81 0.71
N LEU A 153 2.46 -19.05 1.07
CA LEU A 153 3.10 -19.77 2.18
C LEU A 153 4.62 -19.91 2.03
N MET A 154 5.11 -20.13 0.80
CA MET A 154 6.54 -20.34 0.52
C MET A 154 7.36 -19.05 0.47
N THR A 155 6.71 -17.90 0.26
CA THR A 155 7.36 -16.59 0.16
C THR A 155 6.74 -15.61 1.14
N LEU A 156 6.17 -16.09 2.24
CA LEU A 156 5.35 -15.30 3.14
C LEU A 156 6.11 -14.06 3.61
N MET A 157 5.48 -12.90 3.45
CA MET A 157 6.04 -11.57 3.72
C MET A 157 7.24 -11.17 2.85
N GLN A 158 7.78 -12.02 1.98
CA GLN A 158 8.80 -11.59 1.03
C GLN A 158 8.20 -10.57 0.06
N PRO A 159 8.86 -9.41 -0.14
CA PRO A 159 8.36 -8.38 -1.04
C PRO A 159 8.37 -8.82 -2.51
N PHE A 160 7.29 -8.53 -3.22
CA PHE A 160 7.19 -8.65 -4.68
C PHE A 160 6.61 -7.35 -5.27
N SER A 161 6.82 -7.13 -6.56
CA SER A 161 6.25 -5.99 -7.28
C SER A 161 4.85 -6.32 -7.79
N SER A 162 3.88 -5.45 -7.51
CA SER A 162 2.55 -5.53 -8.10
C SER A 162 2.11 -4.16 -8.64
N TYR A 163 1.37 -4.18 -9.75
CA TYR A 163 1.20 -3.00 -10.61
C TYR A 163 -0.22 -2.44 -10.64
N GLU A 164 -1.08 -2.84 -9.71
CA GLU A 164 -2.48 -2.40 -9.71
C GLU A 164 -2.66 -0.95 -9.22
N ARG A 165 -1.74 -0.47 -8.37
CA ARG A 165 -1.79 0.91 -7.81
C ARG A 165 -0.65 1.83 -8.25
N GLY A 166 0.43 1.27 -8.77
CA GLY A 166 1.59 2.02 -9.25
C GLY A 166 2.47 1.18 -10.13
N TYR A 167 3.62 1.72 -10.54
CA TYR A 167 4.64 0.98 -11.28
C TYR A 167 6.04 1.41 -10.87
N CYS A 168 7.03 0.59 -11.20
CA CYS A 168 8.41 0.80 -10.79
C CYS A 168 9.05 1.91 -11.63
N ARG A 169 9.13 3.13 -11.07
CA ARG A 169 9.70 4.30 -11.76
C ARG A 169 11.20 4.09 -12.09
N PRO A 170 11.63 4.18 -13.37
CA PRO A 170 13.01 3.94 -13.78
C PRO A 170 14.06 4.75 -13.01
N GLU A 171 13.72 5.98 -12.64
CA GLU A 171 14.58 6.93 -11.93
C GLU A 171 14.75 6.65 -10.41
N CYS A 172 14.07 5.63 -9.87
CA CYS A 172 14.05 5.35 -8.43
C CYS A 172 14.87 4.11 -8.03
N THR A 173 15.82 4.24 -7.10
CA THR A 173 16.63 3.12 -6.57
C THR A 173 16.42 2.86 -5.07
N LYS A 174 15.55 3.61 -4.38
CA LYS A 174 15.41 3.58 -2.90
C LYS A 174 15.36 2.20 -2.24
N CYS A 175 14.73 1.20 -2.87
CA CYS A 175 14.65 -0.16 -2.34
C CYS A 175 16.02 -0.85 -2.20
N SER A 176 16.99 -0.54 -3.09
CA SER A 176 18.34 -1.08 -3.02
C SER A 176 19.19 -0.42 -1.95
N ASP A 177 18.85 0.81 -1.58
CA ASP A 177 19.64 1.62 -0.64
C ASP A 177 19.40 1.20 0.82
N VAL A 178 18.29 0.49 1.09
CA VAL A 178 17.85 0.15 2.44
C VAL A 178 17.93 -1.33 2.79
N CYS A 179 18.35 -2.20 1.87
CA CYS A 179 18.35 -3.64 2.13
C CYS A 179 19.59 -4.06 2.95
N PRO A 180 19.44 -4.47 4.22
CA PRO A 180 20.60 -4.75 5.07
C PRO A 180 21.24 -6.12 4.80
N THR A 181 20.50 -7.05 4.21
CA THR A 181 20.98 -8.42 3.96
C THR A 181 21.58 -8.62 2.57
N GLY A 182 21.52 -7.58 1.72
CA GLY A 182 21.93 -7.68 0.33
C GLY A 182 21.01 -8.55 -0.53
N ALA A 183 19.81 -8.89 -0.06
CA ALA A 183 18.77 -9.53 -0.88
C ALA A 183 18.41 -8.68 -2.09
N ILE A 184 18.43 -7.35 -1.93
CA ILE A 184 18.44 -6.36 -3.01
C ILE A 184 19.82 -5.71 -2.98
N LYS A 185 20.63 -5.90 -4.01
CA LYS A 185 21.95 -5.28 -4.12
C LYS A 185 21.82 -3.78 -4.43
N PRO A 186 22.72 -2.93 -3.92
CA PRO A 186 22.84 -1.54 -4.34
C PRO A 186 22.97 -1.43 -5.86
N ILE A 187 22.17 -0.57 -6.48
CA ILE A 187 22.19 -0.30 -7.92
C ILE A 187 22.05 1.19 -8.18
N THR A 188 22.63 1.67 -9.27
CA THR A 188 22.42 3.02 -9.78
C THR A 188 21.20 3.08 -10.69
N VAL A 189 20.76 4.30 -11.05
CA VAL A 189 19.70 4.51 -12.06
C VAL A 189 20.12 3.97 -13.43
N ALA A 190 21.41 4.05 -13.76
CA ALA A 190 21.95 3.48 -14.99
C ALA A 190 21.85 1.95 -14.97
N ASP A 191 22.29 1.31 -13.87
CA ASP A 191 22.17 -0.15 -13.71
C ASP A 191 20.70 -0.58 -13.80
N LYS A 192 19.79 0.14 -13.14
CA LYS A 192 18.36 -0.17 -13.16
C LYS A 192 17.77 -0.12 -14.57
N SER A 193 18.28 0.76 -15.43
CA SER A 193 17.83 0.88 -16.83
C SER A 193 18.30 -0.28 -17.70
N ALA A 194 19.34 -1.01 -17.28
CA ALA A 194 19.87 -2.21 -17.91
C ALA A 194 19.34 -3.52 -17.30
N ILE A 195 18.74 -3.48 -16.11
CA ILE A 195 18.23 -4.69 -15.43
C ILE A 195 16.82 -5.02 -15.92
N GLN A 196 16.67 -6.18 -16.54
CA GLN A 196 15.37 -6.76 -16.84
C GLN A 196 14.90 -7.65 -15.68
N ILE A 197 13.87 -7.20 -14.96
CA ILE A 197 13.23 -7.98 -13.88
C ILE A 197 12.08 -8.87 -14.39
N GLY A 198 11.67 -8.65 -15.64
CA GLY A 198 10.52 -9.27 -16.27
C GLY A 198 10.30 -8.71 -17.67
N HIS A 199 9.23 -9.15 -18.33
CA HIS A 199 8.86 -8.70 -19.67
C HIS A 199 7.34 -8.49 -19.77
N ALA A 200 6.93 -7.59 -20.66
CA ALA A 200 5.52 -7.35 -20.91
C ALA A 200 4.93 -8.44 -21.82
N VAL A 201 3.73 -8.89 -21.49
CA VAL A 201 2.93 -9.87 -22.23
C VAL A 201 1.59 -9.23 -22.56
N TRP A 202 1.23 -9.20 -23.84
CA TRP A 202 -0.03 -8.64 -24.32
C TRP A 202 -1.04 -9.73 -24.65
N ILE A 203 -2.27 -9.53 -24.19
CA ILE A 203 -3.42 -10.42 -24.38
C ILE A 203 -4.45 -9.71 -25.26
N LYS A 204 -4.47 -10.09 -26.56
CA LYS A 204 -5.36 -9.49 -27.57
C LYS A 204 -6.84 -9.45 -27.16
N ARG A 205 -7.35 -10.51 -26.53
CA ARG A 205 -8.77 -10.63 -26.15
C ARG A 205 -9.23 -9.63 -25.08
N ASN A 206 -8.30 -9.03 -24.34
CA ASN A 206 -8.59 -8.07 -23.28
C ASN A 206 -8.38 -6.61 -23.74
N CYS A 207 -7.84 -6.39 -24.94
CA CYS A 207 -7.47 -5.06 -25.40
C CYS A 207 -8.70 -4.24 -25.82
N VAL A 208 -8.87 -3.03 -25.27
CA VAL A 208 -9.97 -2.10 -25.62
C VAL A 208 -10.04 -1.78 -27.11
N VAL A 209 -8.90 -1.81 -27.82
CA VAL A 209 -8.88 -1.67 -29.29
C VAL A 209 -9.63 -2.81 -29.99
N LYS A 210 -9.58 -4.01 -29.40
CA LYS A 210 -10.28 -5.20 -29.90
C LYS A 210 -11.69 -5.31 -29.33
N THR A 211 -11.90 -5.10 -28.04
CA THR A 211 -13.19 -5.30 -27.35
C THR A 211 -14.16 -4.16 -27.61
N ASP A 212 -13.68 -2.92 -27.57
CA ASP A 212 -14.53 -1.72 -27.59
C ASP A 212 -14.44 -0.97 -28.91
N GLY A 213 -13.50 -1.37 -29.79
CA GLY A 213 -13.34 -0.79 -31.12
C GLY A 213 -12.71 0.59 -31.16
N VAL A 214 -12.09 1.04 -30.06
CA VAL A 214 -11.47 2.38 -29.93
C VAL A 214 -9.99 2.39 -30.32
N GLU A 215 -9.42 3.57 -30.58
CA GLU A 215 -7.97 3.74 -30.70
C GLU A 215 -7.31 3.90 -29.32
N CYS A 216 -6.32 3.07 -29.00
CA CYS A 216 -5.60 3.16 -27.74
C CYS A 216 -4.11 2.80 -27.91
N GLY A 217 -3.23 3.71 -27.50
CA GLY A 217 -1.78 3.53 -27.51
C GLY A 217 -1.13 3.74 -26.14
N ASN A 218 -1.89 3.58 -25.05
CA ASN A 218 -1.45 4.04 -23.73
C ASN A 218 -0.19 3.31 -23.23
N CYS A 219 -0.09 2.01 -23.52
CA CYS A 219 1.06 1.19 -23.17
C CYS A 219 2.34 1.65 -23.88
N ALA A 220 2.26 2.01 -25.17
CA ALA A 220 3.39 2.53 -25.93
C ALA A 220 3.79 3.93 -25.45
N ARG A 221 2.82 4.85 -25.30
CA ARG A 221 3.06 6.25 -24.92
C ARG A 221 3.78 6.38 -23.57
N HIS A 222 3.48 5.49 -22.62
CA HIS A 222 4.06 5.52 -21.27
C HIS A 222 5.19 4.51 -21.06
N CYS A 223 5.65 3.83 -22.12
CA CYS A 223 6.77 2.91 -22.02
C CYS A 223 8.08 3.72 -21.90
N PRO A 224 8.78 3.71 -20.75
CA PRO A 224 9.98 4.54 -20.57
C PRO A 224 11.17 4.05 -21.40
N THR A 225 11.19 2.77 -21.80
CA THR A 225 12.29 2.18 -22.58
C THR A 225 12.02 2.13 -24.08
N GLY A 226 10.85 2.60 -24.53
CA GLY A 226 10.45 2.48 -25.94
C GLY A 226 10.31 1.03 -26.43
N ALA A 227 10.08 0.08 -25.51
CA ALA A 227 9.94 -1.35 -25.81
C ALA A 227 8.60 -1.72 -26.47
N ILE A 228 7.67 -0.77 -26.64
CA ILE A 228 6.34 -1.04 -27.18
C ILE A 228 6.07 -0.10 -28.33
N THR A 229 5.79 -0.66 -29.51
CA THR A 229 5.40 0.07 -30.72
C THR A 229 3.96 -0.29 -31.12
N MET A 230 3.25 0.65 -31.74
CA MET A 230 1.88 0.42 -32.20
C MET A 230 1.89 0.04 -33.67
N VAL A 231 1.48 -1.18 -34.00
CA VAL A 231 1.47 -1.73 -35.37
C VAL A 231 0.03 -1.95 -35.87
N PRO A 232 -0.25 -1.79 -37.17
CA PRO A 232 -1.58 -2.07 -37.73
C PRO A 232 -2.08 -3.48 -37.37
N SER A 233 -3.37 -3.60 -37.05
CA SER A 233 -3.98 -4.89 -36.70
C SER A 233 -4.19 -5.82 -37.88
N ASP A 234 -4.26 -5.25 -39.09
CA ASP A 234 -4.27 -5.93 -40.36
C ASP A 234 -3.06 -5.46 -41.18
N ALA A 235 -2.18 -6.39 -41.54
CA ALA A 235 -0.96 -6.10 -42.29
C ALA A 235 -1.24 -5.57 -43.71
N ASN A 236 -2.42 -5.88 -44.28
CA ASN A 236 -2.82 -5.43 -45.60
C ASN A 236 -3.55 -4.07 -45.58
N ASN A 237 -3.88 -3.56 -44.39
CA ASN A 237 -4.59 -2.30 -44.23
C ASN A 237 -3.85 -1.38 -43.23
N PRO A 238 -3.04 -0.43 -43.72
CA PRO A 238 -2.30 0.52 -42.88
C PRO A 238 -3.20 1.40 -41.98
N ASP A 239 -4.45 1.63 -42.39
CA ASP A 239 -5.44 2.44 -41.67
C ASP A 239 -6.22 1.61 -40.64
N SER A 240 -5.91 0.32 -40.51
CA SER A 240 -6.49 -0.50 -39.46
C SER A 240 -6.05 -0.02 -38.07
N ARG A 241 -6.94 -0.22 -37.10
CA ARG A 241 -6.68 -0.03 -35.66
C ARG A 241 -5.35 -0.64 -35.27
N LYS A 242 -4.60 0.00 -34.38
CA LYS A 242 -3.24 -0.47 -34.04
C LYS A 242 -3.21 -1.28 -32.75
N PHE A 243 -2.42 -2.36 -32.74
CA PHE A 243 -2.11 -3.17 -31.56
C PHE A 243 -0.66 -2.98 -31.10
N PRO A 244 -0.35 -3.19 -29.81
CA PRO A 244 1.01 -3.12 -29.34
C PRO A 244 1.84 -4.34 -29.79
N ALA A 245 2.99 -4.08 -30.39
CA ALA A 245 4.09 -5.03 -30.54
C ALA A 245 5.15 -4.73 -29.47
N ILE A 246 5.65 -5.79 -28.81
CA ILE A 246 6.56 -5.66 -27.66
C ILE A 246 7.93 -6.20 -28.06
N ASP A 247 8.95 -5.37 -27.91
CA ASP A 247 10.36 -5.76 -27.94
C ASP A 247 10.77 -6.21 -26.52
N THR A 248 10.90 -7.51 -26.32
CA THR A 248 11.26 -8.08 -25.02
C THR A 248 12.70 -7.82 -24.62
N GLU A 249 13.59 -7.53 -25.57
CA GLU A 249 15.00 -7.24 -25.29
C GLU A 249 15.19 -5.82 -24.73
N ARG A 250 14.27 -4.90 -25.04
CA ARG A 250 14.24 -3.55 -24.44
C ARG A 250 13.34 -3.43 -23.22
N CYS A 251 12.51 -4.43 -22.95
CA CYS A 251 11.58 -4.38 -21.84
C CYS A 251 12.31 -4.67 -20.52
N ILE A 252 12.32 -3.71 -19.60
CA ILE A 252 12.91 -3.90 -18.26
C ILE A 252 11.91 -4.44 -17.23
N GLY A 253 10.64 -4.65 -17.62
CA GLY A 253 9.61 -5.15 -16.72
C GLY A 253 9.11 -4.13 -15.67
N CYS A 254 9.16 -2.83 -15.95
CA CYS A 254 8.81 -1.78 -14.96
C CYS A 254 7.33 -1.72 -14.54
N GLY A 255 6.41 -2.29 -15.34
CA GLY A 255 4.97 -2.31 -15.04
C GLY A 255 4.15 -1.11 -15.48
N ALA A 256 4.76 -0.07 -16.09
CA ALA A 256 4.03 1.13 -16.51
C ALA A 256 2.86 0.83 -17.45
N CYS A 257 3.09 -0.04 -18.43
CA CYS A 257 2.06 -0.46 -19.38
C CYS A 257 0.92 -1.25 -18.72
N GLU A 258 1.22 -2.09 -17.72
CA GLU A 258 0.22 -2.84 -16.97
C GLU A 258 -0.62 -1.92 -16.11
N ASN A 259 0.03 -1.05 -15.33
CA ASN A 259 -0.64 -0.14 -14.41
C ASN A 259 -1.61 0.79 -15.16
N LEU A 260 -1.15 1.38 -16.26
CA LEU A 260 -1.89 2.38 -17.03
C LEU A 260 -2.87 1.76 -18.06
N CYS A 261 -2.93 0.44 -18.19
CA CYS A 261 -3.88 -0.20 -19.09
C CYS A 261 -5.34 0.08 -18.63
N PRO A 262 -6.20 0.63 -19.50
CA PRO A 262 -7.60 0.95 -19.15
C PRO A 262 -8.49 -0.29 -19.13
N ALA A 263 -8.08 -1.41 -19.74
CA ALA A 263 -8.88 -2.62 -19.78
C ALA A 263 -9.24 -3.13 -18.37
N ARG A 264 -10.48 -3.59 -18.22
CA ARG A 264 -11.06 -4.15 -17.00
C ARG A 264 -11.91 -5.38 -17.31
N PRO A 265 -12.07 -6.31 -16.34
CA PRO A 265 -11.41 -6.34 -15.03
C PRO A 265 -9.94 -6.82 -15.10
N PHE A 266 -9.55 -7.46 -16.21
CA PHE A 266 -8.16 -7.86 -16.47
C PHE A 266 -7.49 -6.88 -17.43
N THR A 267 -6.21 -6.60 -17.22
CA THR A 267 -5.43 -5.80 -18.16
C THR A 267 -5.25 -6.52 -19.49
N ALA A 268 -5.08 -5.73 -20.54
CA ALA A 268 -4.68 -6.23 -21.85
C ALA A 268 -3.18 -6.50 -21.96
N ILE A 269 -2.39 -5.94 -21.04
CA ILE A 269 -0.95 -6.10 -21.00
C ILE A 269 -0.55 -6.22 -19.53
N TYR A 270 0.30 -7.19 -19.23
CA TYR A 270 0.82 -7.41 -17.89
C TYR A 270 2.31 -7.75 -17.96
N VAL A 271 3.01 -7.68 -16.83
CA VAL A 271 4.42 -8.08 -16.74
C VAL A 271 4.51 -9.48 -16.13
N GLU A 272 5.29 -10.34 -16.78
CA GLU A 272 5.71 -11.63 -16.27
C GLU A 272 7.15 -11.53 -15.75
N GLY A 273 7.41 -12.01 -14.53
CA GLY A 273 8.72 -11.94 -13.90
C GLY A 273 9.74 -12.86 -14.58
N HIS A 274 11.03 -12.55 -14.45
CA HIS A 274 12.10 -13.49 -14.82
C HIS A 274 12.59 -14.26 -13.59
N GLU A 275 12.86 -15.56 -13.75
CA GLU A 275 13.44 -16.38 -12.66
C GLU A 275 14.82 -15.86 -12.22
N ARG A 276 15.58 -15.33 -13.18
CA ARG A 276 16.84 -14.59 -12.99
C ARG A 276 16.77 -13.29 -13.76
N HIS A 277 17.16 -12.20 -13.10
CA HIS A 277 17.23 -10.91 -13.78
C HIS A 277 18.32 -10.95 -14.84
N ARG A 278 18.09 -10.27 -15.96
CA ARG A 278 19.05 -10.14 -17.06
C ARG A 278 19.63 -8.73 -17.06
N ILE A 279 20.82 -8.57 -17.62
CA ILE A 279 21.48 -7.28 -17.82
C ILE A 279 21.70 -7.12 -19.32
N ILE A 280 21.32 -5.96 -19.86
CA ILE A 280 21.47 -5.60 -21.28
C ILE A 280 22.49 -4.47 -21.47
#